data_AF-A0A6P1YDY3-F1
#
_entry.id   AF-A0A6P1YDY3-F1
#
_cell.length_a   1.000
_cell.length_b   1.000
_cell.length_c   1.000
_cell.angle_alpha   90.00
_cell.angle_beta   90.00
_cell.angle_gamma   90.00
#
_symmetry.space_group_name_H-M   'P 1'
#
loop_
_entity.id
_entity.type
_entity.pdbx_description
1 polymer ?
#
loop_
_entity_poly.entity_id
_entity_poly.type
_entity_poly.pdbx_seq_one_letter_code
_entity_poly.pdbx_strand_id
1 'polypeptide(L)'
;MSKSIAGNKNIRTYKMRIKDKKFKSKVIDYIYKYRHFENMYIILLNQDYKQNIGDFKLLTNYEIMRALFRGTAPKKLEEKLTYIRNKYKNHQIMNDLINLSKELKIHNIVEIIKRVKSQYKGFFTRVKNEDYKAKPPKPKKLSKLTNYTIPLDSYKGFSLKRKNQLGINLNNKMIRTYINHKELEKVVGDLSKIKAVHLNFSNNELYLLFIYEKEEKEIKEKPYKSAGIDIGINNLLSIYVDDKDVPSLIIDGKKFKTYNANFNRFISKLNREIMTTKDKNRKRYLEKYRTYIYEKRNRYFYDQFHKISKRVLEYLEKHDVTEIILSDNLNNLKNNGKCRLNKTNKQSFMQIPFGKLIRYIEYKAKEYGIEVKFVDESYTSKVSSLTEDIKIMQKLLQYNLDLTNALNGKRVKRGLFKDKVINKIINADLNGARNICILGSKKAQQKYKIGGENRWLNLKLCNPIKVESDVKFVES
;
A
#
# COMPACT_ATOMS: atom_id res chain seq x y z
N MET A 1 33.85 9.04 22.15
CA MET A 1 33.21 10.13 21.38
C MET A 1 31.79 9.73 21.03
N SER A 2 30.84 10.21 21.84
CA SER A 2 29.40 10.00 21.71
C SER A 2 28.85 10.70 20.47
N LYS A 3 28.66 9.94 19.38
CA LYS A 3 27.86 10.41 18.26
C LYS A 3 26.41 10.55 18.75
N SER A 4 25.92 11.78 18.75
CA SER A 4 24.53 12.13 18.99
C SER A 4 23.62 11.27 18.10
N ILE A 5 22.84 10.38 18.71
CA ILE A 5 21.77 9.64 18.05
C ILE A 5 20.65 10.64 17.79
N ALA A 6 20.74 11.38 16.68
CA ALA A 6 19.58 12.04 16.12
C ALA A 6 18.64 10.93 15.63
N GLY A 7 17.68 10.53 16.48
CA GLY A 7 16.72 9.49 16.16
C GLY A 7 16.05 9.79 14.82
N ASN A 8 16.22 8.89 13.83
CA ASN A 8 15.58 9.01 12.54
C ASN A 8 14.05 9.00 12.75
N LYS A 9 13.40 10.14 12.51
CA LYS A 9 11.95 10.26 12.69
C LYS A 9 11.23 9.64 11.49
N ASN A 10 10.45 8.59 11.74
CA ASN A 10 9.70 7.90 10.70
C ASN A 10 8.27 8.45 10.60
N ILE A 11 7.82 8.80 9.39
CA ILE A 11 6.47 9.34 9.18
C ILE A 11 5.48 8.19 8.97
N ARG A 12 4.45 8.12 9.82
CA ARG A 12 3.36 7.14 9.74
C ARG A 12 2.05 7.78 9.35
N THR A 13 1.13 6.96 8.84
CA THR A 13 -0.24 7.39 8.55
C THR A 13 -1.24 6.46 9.23
N TYR A 14 -2.05 7.01 10.12
CA TYR A 14 -3.21 6.31 10.69
C TYR A 14 -4.49 6.72 9.96
N LYS A 15 -5.25 5.74 9.48
CA LYS A 15 -6.50 5.94 8.74
C LYS A 15 -7.70 5.67 9.64
N MET A 16 -8.47 6.70 9.95
CA MET A 16 -9.67 6.61 10.79
C MET A 16 -10.94 6.94 10.00
N ARG A 17 -11.99 6.11 10.11
CA ARG A 17 -13.28 6.35 9.45
C ARG A 17 -14.11 7.37 10.23
N ILE A 18 -14.73 8.31 9.52
CA ILE A 18 -15.70 9.24 10.09
C ILE A 18 -17.10 8.64 9.98
N LYS A 19 -17.75 8.40 11.13
CA LYS A 19 -19.14 7.90 11.20
C LYS A 19 -20.19 9.01 11.34
N ASP A 20 -19.76 10.23 11.69
CA ASP A 20 -20.61 11.40 11.86
C ASP A 20 -21.27 11.80 10.52
N LYS A 21 -22.57 11.55 10.41
CA LYS A 21 -23.37 11.84 9.21
C LYS A 21 -23.50 13.36 8.96
N LYS A 22 -23.64 14.17 10.02
CA LYS A 22 -23.79 15.64 9.93
C LYS A 22 -22.49 16.28 9.44
N PHE A 23 -21.35 15.80 9.92
CA PHE A 23 -20.06 16.24 9.41
C PHE A 23 -19.88 15.83 7.95
N LYS A 24 -20.20 14.58 7.62
CA LYS A 24 -20.06 14.04 6.26
C LYS A 24 -20.87 14.82 5.23
N SER A 25 -22.11 15.20 5.54
CA SER A 25 -22.94 16.00 4.63
C SER A 25 -22.36 17.41 4.40
N LYS A 26 -21.78 18.05 5.42
CA LYS A 26 -21.13 19.36 5.30
C LYS A 26 -19.84 19.33 4.47
N VAL A 27 -19.13 18.21 4.49
CA VAL A 27 -17.77 18.09 3.94
C VAL A 27 -17.75 17.55 2.51
N ILE A 28 -18.78 16.79 2.10
CA ILE A 28 -18.78 16.14 0.79
C ILE A 28 -18.78 17.13 -0.37
N ASP A 29 -19.49 18.25 -0.26
CA ASP A 29 -19.48 19.31 -1.26
C ASP A 29 -18.06 19.86 -1.51
N TYR A 30 -17.32 20.13 -0.44
CA TYR A 30 -15.92 20.57 -0.53
C TYR A 30 -15.01 19.55 -1.23
N ILE A 31 -15.25 18.24 -1.05
CA ILE A 31 -14.49 17.19 -1.77
C ILE A 31 -14.65 17.35 -3.28
N TYR A 32 -15.87 17.60 -3.74
CA TYR A 32 -16.13 17.83 -5.17
C TYR A 32 -15.55 19.16 -5.63
N LYS A 33 -15.67 20.23 -4.86
CA LYS A 33 -15.08 21.55 -5.18
C LYS A 33 -13.55 21.49 -5.28
N TYR A 34 -12.86 20.89 -4.31
CA TYR A 34 -11.41 20.70 -4.37
C TYR A 34 -10.98 19.82 -5.54
N ARG A 35 -11.73 18.75 -5.84
CA ARG A 35 -11.44 17.91 -7.01
C ARG A 35 -11.66 18.68 -8.32
N HIS A 36 -12.70 19.50 -8.37
CA HIS A 36 -13.00 20.35 -9.52
C HIS A 36 -11.90 21.37 -9.76
N PHE A 37 -11.45 22.06 -8.71
CA PHE A 37 -10.29 22.95 -8.75
C PHE A 37 -9.05 22.24 -9.32
N GLU A 38 -8.70 21.07 -8.77
CA GLU A 38 -7.54 20.31 -9.27
C GLU A 38 -7.69 19.89 -10.73
N ASN A 39 -8.89 19.48 -11.14
CA ASN A 39 -9.14 19.12 -12.54
C ASN A 39 -8.94 20.33 -13.47
N MET A 40 -9.50 21.50 -13.13
CA MET A 40 -9.32 22.74 -13.90
C MET A 40 -7.84 23.13 -13.99
N TYR A 41 -7.13 23.04 -12.86
CA TYR A 41 -5.70 23.34 -12.80
C TYR A 41 -4.86 22.39 -13.67
N ILE A 42 -5.16 21.09 -13.67
CA ILE A 42 -4.53 20.13 -14.59
C ILE A 42 -4.88 20.43 -16.05
N ILE A 43 -6.10 20.88 -16.36
CA ILE A 43 -6.47 21.24 -17.73
C ILE A 43 -5.66 22.46 -18.20
N LEU A 44 -5.54 23.49 -17.36
CA LEU A 44 -4.73 24.68 -17.64
C LEU A 44 -3.27 24.32 -17.95
N LEU A 45 -2.64 23.48 -17.11
CA LEU A 45 -1.26 23.04 -17.34
C LEU A 45 -1.11 22.15 -18.58
N ASN A 46 -2.13 21.36 -18.91
CA ASN A 46 -2.13 20.58 -20.14
C ASN A 46 -2.28 21.47 -21.39
N GLN A 47 -3.01 22.59 -21.32
CA GLN A 47 -3.08 23.56 -22.42
C GLN A 47 -1.71 24.20 -22.62
N ASP A 48 -1.08 24.69 -21.55
CA ASP A 48 0.28 25.24 -21.58
C ASP A 48 1.29 24.28 -22.21
N TYR A 49 1.32 23.02 -21.75
CA TYR A 49 2.22 22.00 -22.29
C TYR A 49 1.94 21.67 -23.77
N LYS A 50 0.68 21.47 -24.16
CA LYS A 50 0.34 21.05 -25.52
C LYS A 50 0.51 22.16 -26.56
N GLN A 51 0.28 23.40 -26.16
CA GLN A 51 0.38 24.57 -27.02
C GLN A 51 1.77 25.23 -26.93
N ASN A 52 2.69 24.64 -26.16
CA ASN A 52 4.05 25.13 -25.95
C ASN A 52 4.11 26.61 -25.52
N ILE A 53 3.19 27.02 -24.65
CA ILE A 53 3.04 28.42 -24.21
C ILE A 53 4.23 28.89 -23.36
N GLY A 54 4.83 27.98 -22.58
CA GLY A 54 6.05 28.24 -21.81
C GLY A 54 5.84 28.75 -20.37
N ASP A 55 4.60 28.78 -19.87
CA ASP A 55 4.28 29.35 -18.55
C ASP A 55 4.30 28.33 -17.41
N PHE A 56 4.57 27.05 -17.70
CA PHE A 56 4.56 25.96 -16.71
C PHE A 56 5.29 26.31 -15.39
N LYS A 57 6.46 26.93 -15.48
CA LYS A 57 7.26 27.32 -14.30
C LYS A 57 6.54 28.35 -13.43
N LEU A 58 5.86 29.31 -14.05
CA LEU A 58 5.07 30.34 -13.37
C LEU A 58 3.80 29.74 -12.77
N LEU A 59 3.05 28.99 -13.58
CA LEU A 59 1.79 28.38 -13.18
C LEU A 59 1.96 27.31 -12.08
N THR A 60 3.13 26.70 -11.95
CA THR A 60 3.45 25.73 -10.88
C THR A 60 4.28 26.31 -9.74
N ASN A 61 4.52 27.62 -9.73
CA ASN A 61 5.07 28.29 -8.56
C ASN A 61 3.94 28.56 -7.56
N TYR A 62 3.99 27.89 -6.41
CA TYR A 62 2.93 27.97 -5.42
C TYR A 62 2.81 29.35 -4.76
N GLU A 63 3.90 30.14 -4.69
CA GLU A 63 3.88 31.49 -4.13
C GLU A 63 3.16 32.46 -5.07
N ILE A 64 3.49 32.39 -6.37
CA ILE A 64 2.86 33.19 -7.42
C ILE A 64 1.37 32.86 -7.49
N MET A 65 1.00 31.58 -7.62
CA MET A 65 -0.40 31.20 -7.72
C MET A 65 -1.19 31.51 -6.44
N ARG A 66 -0.57 31.35 -5.26
CA ARG A 66 -1.20 31.76 -4.00
C ARG A 66 -1.47 33.27 -3.97
N ALA A 67 -0.50 34.08 -4.39
CA ALA A 67 -0.66 35.53 -4.44
C ALA A 67 -1.74 35.95 -5.44
N LEU A 68 -1.77 35.31 -6.61
CA LEU A 68 -2.81 35.48 -7.63
C LEU A 68 -4.20 35.20 -7.07
N PHE A 69 -4.41 34.04 -6.46
CA PHE A 69 -5.71 33.64 -5.89
C PHE A 69 -6.14 34.51 -4.70
N ARG A 70 -5.20 35.11 -3.97
CA ARG A 70 -5.49 36.06 -2.89
C ARG A 70 -5.73 37.48 -3.37
N GLY A 71 -5.43 37.80 -4.63
CA GLY A 71 -5.43 39.17 -5.13
C GLY A 71 -4.30 40.04 -4.56
N THR A 72 -3.25 39.45 -3.97
CA THR A 72 -2.12 40.20 -3.41
C THR A 72 -0.98 40.32 -4.42
N ALA A 73 -0.20 41.40 -4.36
CA ALA A 73 1.00 41.58 -5.19
C ALA A 73 2.22 41.95 -4.33
N PRO A 74 2.93 40.96 -3.74
CA PRO A 74 4.21 41.22 -3.07
C PRO A 74 5.22 41.77 -4.07
N LYS A 75 5.98 42.82 -3.71
CA LYS A 75 6.99 43.48 -4.59
C LYS A 75 7.86 42.48 -5.38
N LYS A 76 8.38 41.44 -4.72
CA LYS A 76 9.23 40.41 -5.34
C LYS A 76 8.57 39.58 -6.46
N LEU A 77 7.24 39.57 -6.54
CA LEU A 77 6.46 38.77 -7.49
C LEU A 77 5.61 39.62 -8.44
N GLU A 78 5.68 40.95 -8.33
CA GLU A 78 4.77 41.89 -8.98
C GLU A 78 4.81 41.81 -10.50
N GLU A 79 6.01 41.82 -11.10
CA GLU A 79 6.20 41.67 -12.55
C GLU A 79 5.57 40.37 -13.07
N LYS A 80 5.84 39.25 -12.40
CA LYS A 80 5.33 37.92 -12.77
C LYS A 80 3.82 37.83 -12.62
N LEU A 81 3.26 38.44 -11.58
CA LEU A 81 1.80 38.49 -11.37
C LEU A 81 1.12 39.36 -12.42
N THR A 82 1.72 40.49 -12.78
CA THR A 82 1.22 41.39 -13.83
C THR A 82 1.20 40.67 -15.17
N TYR A 83 2.29 39.97 -15.51
CA TYR A 83 2.35 39.12 -16.70
C TYR A 83 1.20 38.11 -16.77
N ILE A 84 1.02 37.31 -15.71
CA ILE A 84 -0.04 36.28 -15.67
C ILE A 84 -1.42 36.92 -15.75
N ARG A 85 -1.68 37.99 -15.01
CA ARG A 85 -2.98 38.68 -15.01
C ARG A 85 -3.34 39.21 -16.39
N ASN A 86 -2.37 39.79 -17.10
CA ASN A 86 -2.60 40.32 -18.45
C ASN A 86 -2.81 39.18 -19.46
N LYS A 87 -1.91 38.18 -19.47
CA LYS A 87 -1.98 37.06 -20.42
C LYS A 87 -3.24 36.21 -20.26
N TYR A 88 -3.67 35.98 -19.02
CA TYR A 88 -4.82 35.13 -18.70
C TYR A 88 -6.10 35.91 -18.38
N LYS A 89 -6.15 37.23 -18.63
CA LYS A 89 -7.29 38.11 -18.30
C LYS A 89 -8.64 37.56 -18.77
N ASN A 90 -8.68 37.09 -20.02
CA ASN A 90 -9.87 36.56 -20.68
C ASN A 90 -9.89 35.02 -20.73
N HIS A 91 -8.99 34.35 -20.00
CA HIS A 91 -8.88 32.90 -20.04
C HIS A 91 -9.86 32.25 -19.06
N GLN A 92 -10.94 31.67 -19.60
CA GLN A 92 -12.06 31.09 -18.83
C GLN A 92 -11.61 30.24 -17.63
N ILE A 93 -10.74 29.25 -17.86
CA ILE A 93 -10.29 28.32 -16.80
C ILE A 93 -9.51 29.03 -15.69
N MET A 94 -8.74 30.08 -16.03
CA MET A 94 -7.98 30.82 -15.01
C MET A 94 -8.95 31.61 -14.13
N ASN A 95 -9.93 32.27 -14.75
CA ASN A 95 -10.96 33.01 -14.04
C ASN A 95 -11.82 32.10 -13.16
N ASP A 96 -12.19 30.91 -13.64
CA ASP A 96 -12.92 29.91 -12.86
C ASP A 96 -12.09 29.38 -11.68
N LEU A 97 -10.78 29.17 -11.87
CA LEU A 97 -9.86 28.82 -10.78
C LEU A 97 -9.78 29.92 -9.71
N ILE A 98 -9.64 31.17 -10.13
CA ILE A 98 -9.61 32.33 -9.22
C ILE A 98 -10.93 32.41 -8.43
N ASN A 99 -12.07 32.30 -9.10
CA ASN A 99 -13.37 32.38 -8.44
C ASN A 99 -13.60 31.23 -7.45
N LEU A 100 -13.36 29.98 -7.87
CA LEU A 100 -13.50 28.82 -6.99
C LEU A 100 -12.52 28.86 -5.82
N SER A 101 -11.33 29.44 -6.00
CA SER A 101 -10.34 29.56 -4.92
C SER A 101 -10.84 30.38 -3.73
N LYS A 102 -11.76 31.33 -3.95
CA LYS A 102 -12.36 32.17 -2.90
C LYS A 102 -13.23 31.35 -1.94
N GLU A 103 -13.82 30.26 -2.42
CA GLU A 103 -14.66 29.37 -1.60
C GLU A 103 -13.86 28.33 -0.80
N LEU A 104 -12.58 28.17 -1.10
CA LEU A 104 -11.73 27.10 -0.60
C LEU A 104 -10.63 27.63 0.30
N LYS A 105 -10.11 26.80 1.21
CA LYS A 105 -8.97 27.18 2.04
C LYS A 105 -7.72 27.27 1.17
N ILE A 106 -7.20 28.49 1.01
CA ILE A 106 -6.01 28.79 0.18
C ILE A 106 -4.77 27.95 0.54
N HIS A 107 -4.60 27.59 1.82
CA HIS A 107 -3.46 26.77 2.24
C HIS A 107 -3.57 25.32 1.72
N ASN A 108 -4.77 24.75 1.67
CA ASN A 108 -4.98 23.43 1.08
C ASN A 108 -4.82 23.48 -0.45
N ILE A 109 -5.20 24.59 -1.09
CA ILE A 109 -4.95 24.81 -2.53
C ILE A 109 -3.44 24.76 -2.83
N VAL A 110 -2.62 25.40 -2.00
CA VAL A 110 -1.15 25.35 -2.15
C VAL A 110 -0.63 23.92 -2.12
N GLU A 111 -1.15 23.08 -1.23
CA GLU A 111 -0.78 21.66 -1.18
C GLU A 111 -1.24 20.89 -2.42
N ILE A 112 -2.39 21.25 -3.02
CA ILE A 112 -2.83 20.71 -4.31
C ILE A 112 -1.88 21.12 -5.44
N ILE A 113 -1.46 22.39 -5.48
CA ILE A 113 -0.50 22.89 -6.49
C ILE A 113 0.82 22.12 -6.38
N LYS A 114 1.38 21.98 -5.18
CA LYS A 114 2.60 21.20 -4.93
C LYS A 114 2.44 19.74 -5.39
N ARG A 115 1.30 19.12 -5.08
CA ARG A 115 0.99 17.75 -5.53
C ARG A 115 0.95 17.64 -7.05
N VAL A 116 0.25 18.55 -7.74
CA VAL A 116 0.15 18.51 -9.20
C VAL A 116 1.52 18.76 -9.84
N LYS A 117 2.32 19.71 -9.33
CA LYS A 117 3.70 19.93 -9.78
C LYS A 117 4.55 18.66 -9.65
N SER A 118 4.44 17.95 -8.53
CA SER A 118 5.14 16.67 -8.32
C SER A 118 4.73 15.59 -9.33
N GLN A 119 3.43 15.52 -9.68
CA GLN A 119 2.94 14.59 -10.71
C GLN A 119 3.52 14.91 -12.09
N TYR A 120 3.57 16.19 -12.48
CA TYR A 120 4.21 16.59 -13.74
C TYR A 120 5.73 16.37 -13.73
N LYS A 121 6.42 16.60 -12.61
CA LYS A 121 7.84 16.24 -12.47
C LYS A 121 8.05 14.76 -12.79
N GLY A 122 7.23 13.88 -12.22
CA GLY A 122 7.28 12.45 -12.51
C GLY A 122 6.99 12.11 -13.97
N PHE A 123 6.06 12.84 -14.61
CA PHE A 123 5.82 12.71 -16.05
C PHE A 123 7.04 13.11 -16.88
N PHE A 124 7.62 14.30 -16.64
CA PHE A 124 8.79 14.78 -17.38
C PHE A 124 10.02 13.89 -17.17
N THR A 125 10.23 13.34 -15.97
CA THR A 125 11.29 12.35 -15.74
C THR A 125 11.14 11.13 -16.63
N ARG A 126 9.91 10.63 -16.83
CA ARG A 126 9.67 9.47 -17.72
C ARG A 126 9.89 9.82 -19.19
N VAL A 127 9.43 11.00 -19.63
CA VAL A 127 9.67 11.49 -20.99
C VAL A 127 11.18 11.63 -21.26
N LYS A 128 11.93 12.18 -20.30
CA LYS A 128 13.39 12.29 -20.38
C LYS A 128 14.08 10.92 -20.47
N ASN A 129 13.52 9.91 -19.81
CA ASN A 129 13.99 8.53 -19.88
C ASN A 129 13.39 7.75 -21.07
N GLU A 130 12.94 8.45 -22.12
CA GLU A 130 12.43 7.88 -23.38
C GLU A 130 11.25 6.91 -23.20
N ASP A 131 10.45 7.04 -22.14
CA ASP A 131 9.18 6.32 -22.02
C ASP A 131 8.14 6.98 -22.94
N TYR A 132 8.09 6.52 -24.20
CA TYR A 132 7.15 6.98 -25.23
C TYR A 132 5.67 6.78 -24.84
N LYS A 133 5.36 6.01 -23.78
CA LYS A 133 4.00 5.80 -23.27
C LYS A 133 3.66 6.73 -22.10
N ALA A 134 4.60 7.55 -21.64
CA ALA A 134 4.36 8.52 -20.59
C ALA A 134 3.25 9.49 -21.00
N LYS A 135 2.29 9.73 -20.09
CA LYS A 135 1.19 10.67 -20.31
C LYS A 135 1.16 11.69 -19.18
N PRO A 136 0.85 12.97 -19.47
CA PRO A 136 0.71 13.96 -18.42
C PRO A 136 -0.47 13.62 -17.50
N PRO A 137 -0.52 14.21 -16.29
CA PRO A 137 -1.66 14.08 -15.40
C PRO A 137 -2.99 14.39 -16.10
N LYS A 138 -4.03 13.61 -15.79
CA LYS A 138 -5.35 13.72 -16.43
C LYS A 138 -6.43 14.12 -15.43
N PRO A 139 -7.35 15.02 -15.81
CA PRO A 139 -8.52 15.30 -15.01
C PRO A 139 -9.41 14.04 -14.91
N LYS A 140 -10.19 13.95 -13.83
CA LYS A 140 -11.13 12.83 -13.59
C LYS A 140 -12.55 13.36 -13.53
N LYS A 141 -13.48 12.71 -14.25
CA LYS A 141 -14.91 13.06 -14.22
C LYS A 141 -15.43 13.01 -12.78
N LEU A 142 -16.04 14.10 -12.32
CA LEU A 142 -16.57 14.21 -10.95
C LEU A 142 -17.67 13.19 -10.68
N SER A 143 -18.52 12.89 -11.66
CA SER A 143 -19.54 11.84 -11.56
C SER A 143 -18.98 10.44 -11.32
N LYS A 144 -17.71 10.20 -11.61
CA LYS A 144 -17.00 8.93 -11.38
C LYS A 144 -15.98 9.02 -10.23
N LEU A 145 -16.10 10.01 -9.36
CA LEU A 145 -15.20 10.18 -8.23
C LEU A 145 -15.43 9.06 -7.21
N THR A 146 -14.51 8.11 -7.14
CA THR A 146 -14.52 7.03 -6.14
C THR A 146 -13.47 7.20 -5.08
N ASN A 147 -12.39 7.94 -5.34
CA ASN A 147 -11.34 8.21 -4.37
C ASN A 147 -10.74 9.60 -4.59
N TYR A 148 -10.63 10.39 -3.52
CA TYR A 148 -9.97 11.68 -3.52
C TYR A 148 -9.46 12.02 -2.13
N THR A 149 -8.30 12.66 -2.04
CA THR A 149 -7.75 13.12 -0.77
C THR A 149 -7.47 14.61 -0.86
N ILE A 150 -8.04 15.37 0.06
CA ILE A 150 -7.67 16.77 0.27
C ILE A 150 -6.51 16.79 1.28
N PRO A 151 -5.31 17.23 0.88
CA PRO A 151 -4.25 17.51 1.83
C PRO A 151 -4.63 18.76 2.62
N LEU A 152 -4.84 18.62 3.94
CA LEU A 152 -4.99 19.80 4.79
C LEU A 152 -3.60 20.28 5.17
N ASP A 153 -3.36 21.56 5.01
CA ASP A 153 -2.12 22.22 5.41
C ASP A 153 -1.84 22.00 6.91
N SER A 154 -0.56 21.81 7.25
CA SER A 154 -0.12 21.50 8.62
C SER A 154 -0.31 22.66 9.60
N TYR A 155 -0.36 23.91 9.11
CA TYR A 155 -0.42 25.10 9.96
C TYR A 155 -1.85 25.53 10.29
N LYS A 156 -2.71 25.68 9.27
CA LYS A 156 -4.10 26.17 9.41
C LYS A 156 -5.14 25.19 8.87
N GLY A 157 -4.76 23.98 8.45
CA GLY A 157 -5.69 23.00 7.88
C GLY A 157 -6.52 22.25 8.92
N PHE A 158 -6.02 22.05 10.13
CA PHE A 158 -6.73 21.32 11.20
C PHE A 158 -6.41 21.85 12.61
N SER A 159 -7.19 21.43 13.60
CA SER A 159 -6.98 21.74 15.03
C SER A 159 -7.51 20.63 15.93
N LEU A 160 -6.70 20.22 16.90
CA LEU A 160 -7.05 19.25 17.95
C LEU A 160 -7.13 19.90 19.35
N LYS A 161 -7.11 21.24 19.45
CA LYS A 161 -7.06 21.96 20.75
C LYS A 161 -8.31 21.78 21.62
N ARG A 162 -9.47 21.50 21.01
CA ARG A 162 -10.72 21.28 21.75
C ARG A 162 -10.84 19.81 22.13
N LYS A 163 -11.06 19.54 23.42
CA LYS A 163 -11.20 18.18 23.98
C LYS A 163 -12.15 17.33 23.13
N ASN A 164 -11.66 16.16 22.72
CA ASN A 164 -12.36 15.17 21.92
C ASN A 164 -12.99 15.69 20.60
N GLN A 165 -12.38 16.72 20.01
CA GLN A 165 -12.82 17.26 18.73
C GLN A 165 -11.64 17.42 17.77
N LEU A 166 -11.93 17.22 16.48
CA LEU A 166 -11.10 17.70 15.40
C LEU A 166 -11.84 18.79 14.64
N GLY A 167 -11.22 19.95 14.56
CA GLY A 167 -11.58 20.98 13.59
C GLY A 167 -10.78 20.82 12.30
N ILE A 168 -11.43 20.98 11.15
CA ILE A 168 -10.78 21.08 9.85
C ILE A 168 -11.23 22.36 9.14
N ASN A 169 -10.32 22.97 8.39
CA ASN A 169 -10.59 24.15 7.57
C ASN A 169 -10.58 23.75 6.09
N LEU A 170 -11.75 23.62 5.50
CA LEU A 170 -11.95 23.43 4.05
C LEU A 170 -12.24 24.75 3.33
N ASN A 171 -12.65 25.77 4.08
CA ASN A 171 -12.75 27.17 3.70
C ASN A 171 -12.32 28.05 4.89
N ASN A 172 -12.82 29.28 4.96
CA ASN A 172 -12.55 30.19 6.08
C ASN A 172 -13.25 29.80 7.39
N LYS A 173 -14.24 28.88 7.36
CA LYS A 173 -14.97 28.41 8.53
C LYS A 173 -14.51 27.01 8.94
N MET A 174 -14.20 26.85 10.23
CA MET A 174 -13.80 25.56 10.78
C MET A 174 -15.00 24.63 11.00
N ILE A 175 -14.95 23.44 10.40
CA ILE A 175 -15.95 22.38 10.57
C ILE A 175 -15.39 21.38 11.59
N ARG A 176 -16.22 20.96 12.56
CA ARG A 176 -15.79 20.08 13.65
C ARG A 176 -16.52 18.75 13.64
N THR A 177 -15.84 17.70 14.09
CA THR A 177 -16.42 16.39 14.38
C THR A 177 -15.79 15.81 15.65
N TYR A 178 -16.50 14.89 16.29
CA TYR A 178 -16.02 14.18 17.46
C TYR A 178 -14.89 13.20 17.09
N ILE A 179 -13.82 13.21 17.88
CA ILE A 179 -12.74 12.22 17.83
C ILE A 179 -12.33 11.94 19.27
N ASN A 180 -12.28 10.66 19.66
CA ASN A 180 -11.77 10.29 20.96
C ASN A 180 -10.24 10.51 20.97
N HIS A 181 -9.79 11.54 21.70
CA HIS A 181 -8.37 11.89 21.77
C HIS A 181 -7.54 10.80 22.45
N LYS A 182 -8.04 10.21 23.54
CA LYS A 182 -7.35 9.12 24.25
C LYS A 182 -7.09 7.90 23.35
N GLU A 183 -8.09 7.52 22.54
CA GLU A 183 -7.92 6.41 21.58
C GLU A 183 -6.96 6.77 20.44
N LEU A 184 -6.94 8.04 20.03
CA LEU A 184 -5.99 8.50 19.01
C LEU A 184 -4.56 8.50 19.56
N GLU A 185 -4.34 8.96 20.79
CA GLU A 185 -3.06 8.98 21.50
C GLU A 185 -2.47 7.58 21.65
N LYS A 186 -3.29 6.55 21.92
CA LYS A 186 -2.84 5.14 21.89
C LYS A 186 -2.17 4.72 20.58
N VAL A 187 -2.49 5.39 19.48
CA VAL A 187 -1.95 5.09 18.15
C VAL A 187 -0.81 6.03 17.75
N VAL A 188 -0.97 7.33 17.99
CA VAL A 188 0.00 8.35 17.55
C VAL A 188 1.04 8.70 18.63
N GLY A 189 0.90 8.14 19.84
CA GLY A 189 1.64 8.51 21.03
C GLY A 189 1.07 9.80 21.64
N ASP A 190 1.38 10.92 21.00
CA ASP A 190 0.99 12.26 21.45
C ASP A 190 0.38 13.04 20.29
N LEU A 191 -0.66 13.84 20.54
CA LEU A 191 -1.33 14.63 19.50
C LEU A 191 -0.41 15.67 18.83
N SER A 192 0.61 16.16 19.53
CA SER A 192 1.65 17.06 19.00
C SER A 192 2.56 16.40 17.96
N LYS A 193 2.64 15.06 17.95
CA LYS A 193 3.38 14.30 16.94
C LYS A 193 2.65 14.29 15.59
N ILE A 194 1.37 14.66 15.53
CA ILE A 194 0.60 14.77 14.30
C ILE A 194 1.06 16.02 13.51
N LYS A 195 1.68 15.78 12.35
CA LYS A 195 2.18 16.85 11.45
C LYS A 195 1.15 17.31 10.44
N ALA A 196 0.28 16.42 10.00
CA ALA A 196 -0.77 16.76 9.06
C ALA A 196 -1.98 15.84 9.22
N VAL A 197 -3.14 16.33 8.78
CA VAL A 197 -4.35 15.52 8.67
C VAL A 197 -4.85 15.66 7.24
N HIS A 198 -5.09 14.56 6.54
CA HIS A 198 -5.72 14.63 5.23
C HIS A 198 -7.15 14.09 5.29
N LEU A 199 -8.04 14.71 4.55
CA LEU A 199 -9.41 14.25 4.39
C LEU A 199 -9.50 13.36 3.15
N ASN A 200 -9.70 12.06 3.35
CA ASN A 200 -9.81 11.07 2.30
C ASN A 200 -11.27 10.64 2.08
N PHE A 201 -11.78 10.87 0.89
CA PHE A 201 -12.99 10.29 0.35
C PHE A 201 -12.65 8.98 -0.35
N SER A 202 -13.27 7.86 0.04
CA SER A 202 -13.15 6.57 -0.65
C SER A 202 -14.51 5.89 -0.68
N ASN A 203 -15.04 5.65 -1.88
CA ASN A 203 -16.26 4.90 -2.14
C ASN A 203 -17.43 5.37 -1.25
N ASN A 204 -17.76 6.66 -1.33
CA ASN A 204 -18.79 7.31 -0.51
C ASN A 204 -18.55 7.26 1.00
N GLU A 205 -17.36 6.91 1.48
CA GLU A 205 -16.97 6.98 2.88
C GLU A 205 -15.90 8.05 3.09
N LEU A 206 -15.86 8.60 4.31
CA LEU A 206 -14.87 9.59 4.71
C LEU A 206 -13.90 9.00 5.72
N TYR A 207 -12.65 9.34 5.55
CA TYR A 207 -11.56 8.97 6.42
C TYR A 207 -10.67 10.18 6.70
N LEU A 208 -10.13 10.22 7.91
CA LEU A 208 -9.05 11.09 8.30
C LEU A 208 -7.77 10.30 8.22
N LEU A 209 -6.77 10.84 7.54
CA LEU A 209 -5.43 10.29 7.48
C LEU A 209 -4.55 11.16 8.38
N PHE A 210 -4.30 10.70 9.59
CA PHE A 210 -3.39 11.35 10.53
C PHE A 210 -1.97 10.98 10.16
N ILE A 211 -1.19 11.99 9.77
CA ILE A 211 0.22 11.84 9.44
C ILE A 211 1.01 12.30 10.66
N TYR A 212 1.77 11.40 11.26
CA TYR A 212 2.45 11.64 12.52
C TYR A 212 3.87 11.11 12.51
N GLU A 213 4.74 11.76 13.28
CA GLU A 213 6.08 11.27 13.56
C GLU A 213 5.98 10.15 14.59
N LYS A 214 6.59 9.01 14.27
CA LYS A 214 6.79 7.91 15.21
C LYS A 214 8.28 7.77 15.45
N GLU A 215 8.65 7.73 16.73
CA GLU A 215 10.02 7.41 17.14
C GLU A 215 10.33 5.96 16.76
N GLU A 216 11.50 5.77 16.16
CA GLU A 216 12.02 4.43 15.93
C GLU A 216 12.50 3.86 17.26
N LYS A 217 12.17 2.60 17.52
CA LYS A 217 12.71 1.88 18.68
C LYS A 217 14.20 1.69 18.46
N GLU A 218 14.98 1.80 19.52
CA GLU A 218 16.37 1.36 19.49
C GLU A 218 16.41 -0.14 19.21
N ILE A 219 17.07 -0.52 18.12
CA ILE A 219 17.19 -1.92 17.69
C ILE A 219 18.47 -2.46 18.32
N LYS A 220 18.32 -3.40 19.25
CA LYS A 220 19.46 -4.14 19.80
C LYS A 220 20.09 -4.98 18.69
N GLU A 221 21.41 -5.03 18.65
CA GLU A 221 22.11 -5.98 17.79
C GLU A 221 21.78 -7.41 18.24
N LYS A 222 21.43 -8.25 17.27
CA LYS A 222 21.08 -9.66 17.48
C LYS A 222 21.92 -10.52 16.54
N PRO A 223 22.26 -11.76 16.92
CA PRO A 223 22.88 -12.72 16.01
C PRO A 223 22.03 -12.90 14.75
N TYR A 224 22.70 -12.99 13.60
CA TYR A 224 22.00 -13.15 12.32
C TYR A 224 21.12 -14.42 12.30
N LYS A 225 19.82 -14.21 12.10
CA LYS A 225 18.80 -15.25 11.92
C LYS A 225 17.79 -14.80 10.86
N SER A 226 17.53 -15.65 9.87
CA SER A 226 16.66 -15.32 8.74
C SER A 226 15.37 -16.13 8.74
N ALA A 227 14.34 -15.56 8.14
CA ALA A 227 13.08 -16.25 7.87
C ALA A 227 12.64 -16.06 6.42
N GLY A 228 12.27 -17.14 5.75
CA GLY A 228 11.66 -17.12 4.43
C GLY A 228 10.15 -17.19 4.53
N ILE A 229 9.47 -16.34 3.78
CA ILE A 229 8.00 -16.28 3.76
C ILE A 229 7.49 -16.47 2.33
N ASP A 230 6.76 -17.56 2.12
CA ASP A 230 6.00 -17.80 0.88
C ASP A 230 4.54 -17.35 1.06
N ILE A 231 3.96 -16.72 0.02
CA ILE A 231 2.62 -16.14 0.08
C ILE A 231 1.70 -16.84 -0.91
N GLY A 232 0.66 -17.49 -0.39
CA GLY A 232 -0.29 -18.27 -1.17
C GLY A 232 -1.74 -17.83 -1.01
N ILE A 233 -2.62 -18.45 -1.80
CA ILE A 233 -4.09 -18.25 -1.69
C ILE A 233 -4.69 -19.10 -0.56
N ASN A 234 -4.31 -20.37 -0.47
CA ASN A 234 -4.89 -21.28 0.52
C ASN A 234 -4.17 -21.18 1.86
N ASN A 235 -2.84 -21.11 1.82
CA ASN A 235 -1.99 -20.75 2.94
C ASN A 235 -1.56 -19.31 2.66
N LEU A 236 -2.10 -18.36 3.43
CA LEU A 236 -1.86 -16.94 3.22
C LEU A 236 -0.38 -16.62 3.32
N LEU A 237 0.27 -17.09 4.39
CA LEU A 237 1.72 -17.04 4.59
C LEU A 237 2.19 -18.41 5.07
N SER A 238 3.28 -18.90 4.51
CA SER A 238 4.04 -20.05 4.98
C SER A 238 5.40 -19.51 5.44
N ILE A 239 5.73 -19.69 6.71
CA ILE A 239 6.87 -19.05 7.36
C ILE A 239 7.84 -20.14 7.81
N TYR A 240 9.06 -20.08 7.28
CA TYR A 240 10.19 -20.90 7.70
C TYR A 240 11.22 -19.98 8.37
N VAL A 241 11.56 -20.26 9.63
CA VAL A 241 12.69 -19.63 10.33
C VAL A 241 13.90 -20.56 10.22
N ASP A 242 15.08 -20.03 9.91
CA ASP A 242 16.31 -20.83 9.84
C ASP A 242 16.91 -21.04 11.23
N ASP A 243 16.23 -21.86 12.02
CA ASP A 243 16.52 -22.15 13.43
C ASP A 243 15.93 -23.52 13.78
N LYS A 244 16.65 -24.34 14.57
CA LYS A 244 16.21 -25.69 14.90
C LYS A 244 14.95 -25.72 15.75
N ASP A 245 14.85 -24.79 16.71
CA ASP A 245 13.89 -24.85 17.81
C ASP A 245 12.65 -23.98 17.54
N VAL A 246 12.74 -23.04 16.59
CA VAL A 246 11.61 -22.19 16.21
C VAL A 246 10.69 -22.92 15.23
N PRO A 247 9.40 -23.15 15.52
CA PRO A 247 8.51 -23.88 14.62
C PRO A 247 8.23 -23.12 13.31
N SER A 248 7.88 -23.87 12.27
CA SER A 248 7.34 -23.29 11.03
C SER A 248 5.86 -22.95 11.20
N LEU A 249 5.42 -21.83 10.64
CA LEU A 249 4.02 -21.39 10.71
C LEU A 249 3.33 -21.46 9.36
N ILE A 250 2.06 -21.82 9.36
CA ILE A 250 1.15 -21.64 8.22
C ILE A 250 -0.06 -20.83 8.66
N ILE A 251 -0.25 -19.66 8.05
CA ILE A 251 -1.44 -18.84 8.26
C ILE A 251 -2.51 -19.25 7.25
N ASP A 252 -3.71 -19.60 7.72
CA ASP A 252 -4.80 -19.99 6.83
C ASP A 252 -5.28 -18.83 5.94
N GLY A 253 -5.30 -19.09 4.63
CA GLY A 253 -5.77 -18.19 3.59
C GLY A 253 -7.19 -18.46 3.10
N LYS A 254 -7.77 -19.63 3.43
CA LYS A 254 -9.08 -20.06 2.92
C LYS A 254 -10.18 -19.07 3.26
N LYS A 255 -10.18 -18.51 4.48
CA LYS A 255 -11.15 -17.48 4.89
C LYS A 255 -11.16 -16.26 3.97
N PHE A 256 -9.98 -15.77 3.55
CA PHE A 256 -9.85 -14.63 2.65
C PHE A 256 -10.30 -14.94 1.23
N LYS A 257 -9.97 -16.16 0.76
CA LYS A 257 -10.44 -16.69 -0.52
C LYS A 257 -11.96 -16.75 -0.56
N THR A 258 -12.59 -17.36 0.44
CA THR A 258 -14.05 -17.51 0.55
C THR A 258 -14.73 -16.15 0.63
N TYR A 259 -14.22 -15.24 1.48
CA TYR A 259 -14.75 -13.87 1.57
C TYR A 259 -14.73 -13.16 0.21
N ASN A 260 -13.61 -13.23 -0.51
CA ASN A 260 -13.48 -12.60 -1.82
C ASN A 260 -14.37 -13.25 -2.89
N ALA A 261 -14.51 -14.58 -2.87
CA ALA A 261 -15.39 -15.30 -3.79
C ALA A 261 -16.87 -14.92 -3.58
N ASN A 262 -17.32 -14.84 -2.33
CA ASN A 262 -18.68 -14.41 -1.98
C ASN A 262 -18.93 -12.96 -2.42
N PHE A 263 -17.96 -12.09 -2.18
CA PHE A 263 -18.00 -10.70 -2.67
C PHE A 263 -18.16 -10.65 -4.20
N ASN A 264 -17.36 -11.40 -4.95
CA ASN A 264 -17.45 -11.40 -6.42
C ASN A 264 -18.80 -11.89 -6.92
N ARG A 265 -19.32 -12.98 -6.32
CA ARG A 265 -20.63 -13.53 -6.66
C ARG A 265 -21.73 -12.51 -6.42
N PHE A 266 -21.66 -11.80 -5.30
CA PHE A 266 -22.59 -10.73 -4.96
C PHE A 266 -22.50 -9.54 -5.92
N ILE A 267 -21.29 -9.04 -6.20
CA ILE A 267 -21.06 -7.93 -7.12
C ILE A 267 -21.51 -8.27 -8.54
N SER A 268 -21.32 -9.51 -9.00
CA SER A 268 -21.80 -9.97 -10.31
C SER A 268 -23.33 -9.87 -10.41
N LYS A 269 -24.05 -10.40 -9.42
CA LYS A 269 -25.53 -10.28 -9.33
C LYS A 269 -25.97 -8.81 -9.30
N LEU A 270 -25.32 -7.99 -8.47
CA LEU A 270 -25.62 -6.57 -8.33
C LEU A 270 -25.36 -5.78 -9.62
N ASN A 271 -24.26 -6.08 -10.34
CA ASN A 271 -23.97 -5.45 -11.62
C ASN A 271 -25.02 -5.81 -12.68
N ARG A 272 -25.46 -7.07 -12.73
CA ARG A 272 -26.54 -7.49 -13.62
C ARG A 272 -27.81 -6.70 -13.34
N GLU A 273 -28.19 -6.58 -12.06
CA GLU A 273 -29.36 -5.78 -11.66
C GLU A 273 -29.23 -4.30 -12.06
N ILE A 274 -28.06 -3.67 -11.83
CA ILE A 274 -27.79 -2.29 -12.26
C ILE A 274 -27.94 -2.12 -13.78
N MET A 275 -27.54 -3.11 -14.56
CA MET A 275 -27.62 -3.08 -16.03
C MET A 275 -29.06 -3.23 -16.53
N THR A 276 -29.87 -4.10 -15.90
CA THR A 276 -31.26 -4.37 -16.31
C THR A 276 -32.27 -3.38 -15.73
N THR A 277 -31.91 -2.64 -14.67
CA THR A 277 -32.81 -1.67 -14.03
C THR A 277 -33.07 -0.46 -14.94
N LYS A 278 -34.33 -0.25 -15.30
CA LYS A 278 -34.80 0.93 -16.06
C LYS A 278 -35.07 2.16 -15.18
N ASP A 279 -35.49 1.95 -13.93
CA ASP A 279 -35.72 3.03 -12.95
C ASP A 279 -34.39 3.73 -12.59
N LYS A 280 -34.28 5.01 -12.92
CA LYS A 280 -33.10 5.84 -12.67
C LYS A 280 -32.77 5.99 -11.18
N ASN A 281 -33.77 6.12 -10.31
CA ASN A 281 -33.59 6.27 -8.87
C ASN A 281 -33.10 4.96 -8.26
N ARG A 282 -33.73 3.84 -8.63
CA ARG A 282 -33.29 2.50 -8.21
C ARG A 282 -31.87 2.21 -8.69
N LYS A 283 -31.55 2.50 -9.95
CA LYS A 283 -30.20 2.33 -10.51
C LYS A 283 -29.16 3.14 -9.73
N ARG A 284 -29.44 4.42 -9.45
CA ARG A 284 -28.55 5.29 -8.66
C ARG A 284 -28.34 4.77 -7.24
N TYR A 285 -29.39 4.25 -6.61
CA TYR A 285 -29.28 3.59 -5.31
C TYR A 285 -28.36 2.37 -5.37
N LEU A 286 -28.57 1.49 -6.34
CA LEU A 286 -27.77 0.26 -6.53
C LEU A 286 -26.29 0.57 -6.79
N GLU A 287 -25.99 1.61 -7.59
CA GLU A 287 -24.61 2.05 -7.82
C GLU A 287 -23.93 2.58 -6.54
N LYS A 288 -24.66 3.34 -5.71
CA LYS A 288 -24.17 3.76 -4.39
C LYS A 288 -23.96 2.57 -3.47
N TYR A 289 -24.87 1.61 -3.46
CA TYR A 289 -24.77 0.40 -2.65
C TYR A 289 -23.58 -0.47 -3.09
N ARG A 290 -23.37 -0.64 -4.40
CA ARG A 290 -22.18 -1.31 -4.95
C ARG A 290 -20.90 -0.68 -4.42
N THR A 291 -20.84 0.65 -4.48
CA THR A 291 -19.70 1.43 -3.99
C THR A 291 -19.44 1.18 -2.49
N TYR A 292 -20.50 1.16 -1.67
CA TYR A 292 -20.42 0.79 -0.26
C TYR A 292 -19.87 -0.63 -0.04
N ILE A 293 -20.30 -1.61 -0.85
CA ILE A 293 -19.85 -3.01 -0.76
C ILE A 293 -18.36 -3.13 -1.10
N TYR A 294 -17.88 -2.43 -2.14
CA TYR A 294 -16.44 -2.32 -2.41
C TYR A 294 -15.66 -1.77 -1.22
N GLU A 295 -16.18 -0.74 -0.55
CA GLU A 295 -15.51 -0.15 0.61
C GLU A 295 -15.52 -1.08 1.83
N LYS A 296 -16.62 -1.83 2.06
CA LYS A 296 -16.70 -2.86 3.10
C LYS A 296 -15.61 -3.91 2.91
N ARG A 297 -15.43 -4.39 1.66
CA ARG A 297 -14.34 -5.31 1.31
C ARG A 297 -12.97 -4.69 1.55
N ASN A 298 -12.75 -3.45 1.13
CA ASN A 298 -11.47 -2.77 1.30
C ASN A 298 -11.09 -2.66 2.79
N ARG A 299 -12.06 -2.32 3.65
CA ARG A 299 -11.86 -2.26 5.10
C ARG A 299 -11.55 -3.62 5.72
N TYR A 300 -12.25 -4.66 5.29
CA TYR A 300 -12.00 -6.03 5.77
C TYR A 300 -10.55 -6.43 5.51
N PHE A 301 -10.06 -6.31 4.26
CA PHE A 301 -8.68 -6.65 3.94
C PHE A 301 -7.66 -5.71 4.61
N TYR A 302 -7.98 -4.42 4.76
CA TYR A 302 -7.14 -3.48 5.49
C TYR A 302 -6.92 -3.94 6.94
N ASP A 303 -8.01 -4.13 7.69
CA ASP A 303 -7.94 -4.55 9.10
C ASP A 303 -7.20 -5.89 9.27
N GLN A 304 -7.59 -6.90 8.49
CA GLN A 304 -7.04 -8.24 8.63
C GLN A 304 -5.55 -8.30 8.27
N PHE A 305 -5.13 -7.63 7.18
CA PHE A 305 -3.72 -7.63 6.80
C PHE A 305 -2.86 -6.78 7.74
N HIS A 306 -3.40 -5.72 8.34
CA HIS A 306 -2.70 -5.00 9.40
C HIS A 306 -2.53 -5.85 10.65
N LYS A 307 -3.52 -6.66 11.05
CA LYS A 307 -3.39 -7.59 12.18
C LYS A 307 -2.36 -8.67 11.89
N ILE A 308 -2.50 -9.38 10.77
CA ILE A 308 -1.58 -10.46 10.37
C ILE A 308 -0.13 -9.97 10.28
N SER A 309 0.13 -8.85 9.57
CA SER A 309 1.48 -8.31 9.47
C SER A 309 2.07 -7.93 10.82
N LYS A 310 1.25 -7.46 11.77
CA LYS A 310 1.71 -7.17 13.14
C LYS A 310 2.11 -8.47 13.86
N ARG A 311 1.21 -9.46 13.89
CA ARG A 311 1.45 -10.75 14.57
C ARG A 311 2.65 -11.51 14.04
N VAL A 312 2.82 -11.53 12.72
CA VAL A 312 3.98 -12.16 12.09
C VAL A 312 5.28 -11.52 12.57
N LEU A 313 5.33 -10.19 12.65
CA LEU A 313 6.53 -9.49 13.10
C LEU A 313 6.76 -9.66 14.61
N GLU A 314 5.71 -9.68 15.43
CA GLU A 314 5.80 -10.00 16.86
C GLU A 314 6.39 -11.41 17.07
N TYR A 315 5.90 -12.41 16.32
CA TYR A 315 6.43 -13.77 16.37
C TYR A 315 7.91 -13.83 15.97
N LEU A 316 8.28 -13.16 14.88
CA LEU A 316 9.66 -13.15 14.39
C LEU A 316 10.61 -12.39 15.34
N GLU A 317 10.15 -11.29 15.94
CA GLU A 317 10.91 -10.53 16.94
C GLU A 317 11.14 -11.35 18.22
N LYS A 318 10.10 -12.07 18.70
CA LYS A 318 10.17 -12.98 19.87
C LYS A 318 11.21 -14.08 19.69
N HIS A 319 11.46 -14.49 18.45
CA HIS A 319 12.44 -15.53 18.10
C HIS A 319 13.77 -14.98 17.56
N ASP A 320 14.02 -13.68 17.74
CA ASP A 320 15.26 -13.00 17.36
C ASP A 320 15.62 -13.10 15.86
N VAL A 321 14.61 -13.14 15.01
CA VAL A 321 14.81 -13.06 13.56
C VAL A 321 15.22 -11.64 13.20
N THR A 322 16.34 -11.51 12.50
CA THR A 322 16.90 -10.22 12.07
C THR A 322 16.57 -9.88 10.61
N GLU A 323 16.22 -10.89 9.80
CA GLU A 323 16.01 -10.71 8.36
C GLU A 323 14.82 -11.55 7.87
N ILE A 324 13.92 -10.92 7.12
CA ILE A 324 12.83 -11.57 6.40
C ILE A 324 13.14 -11.55 4.91
N ILE A 325 12.96 -12.70 4.26
CA ILE A 325 13.14 -12.85 2.83
C ILE A 325 11.78 -13.16 2.21
N LEU A 326 11.37 -12.30 1.28
CA LEU A 326 10.10 -12.36 0.55
C LEU A 326 10.34 -12.51 -0.95
N SER A 327 9.35 -13.10 -1.63
CA SER A 327 9.31 -13.10 -3.09
C SER A 327 8.91 -11.74 -3.67
N ASP A 328 9.59 -11.31 -4.74
CA ASP A 328 9.20 -10.10 -5.50
C ASP A 328 8.10 -10.36 -6.55
N ASN A 329 7.83 -11.62 -6.91
CA ASN A 329 6.92 -11.95 -8.02
C ASN A 329 5.49 -11.47 -7.80
N LEU A 330 5.01 -11.40 -6.55
CA LEU A 330 3.68 -10.88 -6.22
C LEU A 330 3.56 -9.37 -6.37
N ASN A 331 4.66 -8.62 -6.23
CA ASN A 331 4.71 -7.20 -6.60
C ASN A 331 4.67 -7.05 -8.13
N ASN A 332 5.41 -7.88 -8.86
CA ASN A 332 5.51 -7.85 -10.32
C ASN A 332 4.24 -8.33 -11.04
N LEU A 333 3.49 -9.25 -10.43
CA LEU A 333 2.19 -9.78 -10.89
C LEU A 333 1.16 -8.68 -11.15
N LYS A 334 1.15 -7.61 -10.34
CA LYS A 334 0.22 -6.48 -10.49
C LYS A 334 0.66 -5.44 -11.50
N ASN A 335 1.97 -5.29 -11.72
CA ASN A 335 2.52 -4.24 -12.56
C ASN A 335 2.57 -4.65 -14.03
N ASN A 336 2.98 -5.89 -14.33
CA ASN A 336 3.31 -6.29 -15.70
C ASN A 336 2.36 -7.36 -16.26
N GLY A 337 1.49 -7.94 -15.42
CA GLY A 337 0.57 -9.02 -15.83
C GLY A 337 1.26 -10.29 -16.34
N LYS A 338 2.59 -10.35 -16.34
CA LYS A 338 3.40 -11.49 -16.76
C LYS A 338 3.66 -12.36 -15.54
N CYS A 339 3.02 -13.52 -15.50
CA CYS A 339 3.32 -14.57 -14.53
C CYS A 339 2.86 -15.90 -15.14
N ARG A 340 3.69 -16.93 -15.06
CA ARG A 340 3.39 -18.29 -15.51
C ARG A 340 2.50 -19.01 -14.49
N LEU A 341 1.34 -18.43 -14.18
CA LEU A 341 0.31 -19.02 -13.33
C LEU A 341 -0.93 -19.34 -14.15
N ASN A 342 -1.58 -20.47 -13.87
CA ASN A 342 -2.86 -20.83 -14.50
C ASN A 342 -3.88 -19.70 -14.31
N LYS A 343 -4.70 -19.44 -15.34
CA LYS A 343 -5.63 -18.30 -15.45
C LYS A 343 -6.46 -18.07 -14.18
N THR A 344 -7.02 -19.13 -13.60
CA THR A 344 -7.86 -19.09 -12.39
C THR A 344 -7.10 -18.67 -11.12
N ASN A 345 -5.87 -19.19 -10.93
CA ASN A 345 -5.02 -18.80 -9.81
C ASN A 345 -4.56 -17.35 -9.97
N LYS A 346 -4.14 -16.97 -11.18
CA LYS A 346 -3.75 -15.60 -11.52
C LYS A 346 -4.88 -14.62 -11.23
N GLN A 347 -6.12 -14.96 -11.60
CA GLN A 347 -7.29 -14.13 -11.31
C GLN A 347 -7.51 -13.95 -9.80
N SER A 348 -7.35 -15.02 -9.01
CA SER A 348 -7.49 -14.97 -7.56
C SER A 348 -6.38 -14.14 -6.89
N PHE A 349 -5.13 -14.28 -7.35
CA PHE A 349 -3.99 -13.45 -6.90
C PHE A 349 -4.12 -11.98 -7.28
N MET A 350 -4.71 -11.68 -8.43
CA MET A 350 -5.03 -10.30 -8.83
C MET A 350 -6.14 -9.69 -7.96
N GLN A 351 -7.12 -10.50 -7.56
CA GLN A 351 -8.27 -9.99 -6.81
C GLN A 351 -7.95 -9.78 -5.33
N ILE A 352 -7.29 -10.73 -4.65
CA ILE A 352 -6.89 -10.54 -3.24
C ILE A 352 -5.72 -9.55 -3.17
N PRO A 353 -5.74 -8.54 -2.28
CA PRO A 353 -4.74 -7.48 -2.31
C PRO A 353 -3.40 -7.87 -1.65
N PHE A 354 -2.77 -9.00 -2.01
CA PHE A 354 -1.52 -9.50 -1.38
C PHE A 354 -0.39 -8.48 -1.33
N GLY A 355 -0.18 -7.67 -2.39
CA GLY A 355 0.80 -6.58 -2.36
C GLY A 355 0.58 -5.53 -1.25
N LYS A 356 -0.63 -5.41 -0.68
CA LYS A 356 -0.84 -4.60 0.53
C LYS A 356 -0.27 -5.30 1.77
N LEU A 357 -0.45 -6.60 1.90
CA LEU A 357 0.11 -7.38 3.01
C LEU A 357 1.64 -7.33 3.01
N ILE A 358 2.27 -7.53 1.84
CA ILE A 358 3.73 -7.41 1.66
C ILE A 358 4.22 -6.04 2.13
N ARG A 359 3.62 -4.95 1.61
CA ARG A 359 3.96 -3.59 2.03
C ARG A 359 3.78 -3.38 3.53
N TYR A 360 2.77 -4.01 4.14
CA TYR A 360 2.52 -3.90 5.58
C TYR A 360 3.57 -4.61 6.41
N ILE A 361 4.07 -5.77 5.95
CA ILE A 361 5.21 -6.45 6.56
C ILE A 361 6.46 -5.56 6.41
N GLU A 362 6.78 -5.15 5.18
CA GLU A 362 7.96 -4.34 4.85
C GLU A 362 8.08 -3.07 5.69
N TYR A 363 7.04 -2.22 5.71
CA TYR A 363 7.16 -0.95 6.43
C TYR A 363 7.20 -1.15 7.94
N LYS A 364 6.53 -2.18 8.47
CA LYS A 364 6.46 -2.43 9.92
C LYS A 364 7.72 -3.12 10.42
N ALA A 365 8.34 -3.98 9.63
CA ALA A 365 9.51 -4.77 10.01
C ALA A 365 10.64 -3.89 10.60
N LYS A 366 10.80 -2.68 10.06
CA LYS A 366 11.69 -1.65 10.61
C LYS A 366 11.48 -1.36 12.09
N GLU A 367 10.23 -1.37 12.58
CA GLU A 367 9.90 -1.15 14.00
C GLU A 367 10.26 -2.32 14.92
N TYR A 368 10.53 -3.49 14.34
CA TYR A 368 10.90 -4.73 15.03
C TYR A 368 12.40 -5.02 14.87
N GLY A 369 13.15 -4.12 14.22
CA GLY A 369 14.56 -4.34 13.91
C GLY A 369 14.81 -5.43 12.87
N ILE A 370 13.82 -5.71 12.03
CA ILE A 370 13.89 -6.78 11.03
C ILE A 370 14.09 -6.17 9.64
N GLU A 371 15.20 -6.54 9.00
CA GLU A 371 15.48 -6.18 7.60
C GLU A 371 14.58 -7.00 6.66
N VAL A 372 14.08 -6.40 5.58
CA VAL A 372 13.27 -7.10 4.57
C VAL A 372 13.99 -7.10 3.24
N LYS A 373 14.20 -8.30 2.68
CA LYS A 373 14.80 -8.52 1.37
C LYS A 373 13.84 -9.19 0.42
N PHE A 374 13.97 -8.82 -0.85
CA PHE A 374 13.18 -9.39 -1.94
C PHE A 374 14.07 -10.24 -2.84
N VAL A 375 13.58 -11.42 -3.23
CA VAL A 375 14.26 -12.36 -4.14
C VAL A 375 13.35 -12.78 -5.29
N ASP A 376 13.93 -13.22 -6.41
CA ASP A 376 13.18 -13.90 -7.47
C ASP A 376 12.82 -15.32 -7.02
N GLU A 377 11.52 -15.63 -6.95
CA GLU A 377 11.02 -16.95 -6.54
C GLU A 377 11.05 -17.99 -7.68
N SER A 378 11.66 -17.70 -8.82
CA SER A 378 11.80 -18.66 -9.92
C SER A 378 12.27 -20.04 -9.42
N TYR A 379 11.52 -21.09 -9.77
CA TYR A 379 11.78 -22.49 -9.39
C TYR A 379 11.71 -22.85 -7.88
N THR A 380 11.47 -21.89 -6.98
CA THR A 380 11.39 -22.14 -5.52
C THR A 380 10.32 -23.18 -5.13
N SER A 381 9.24 -23.29 -5.90
CA SER A 381 8.16 -24.27 -5.68
C SER A 381 8.41 -25.64 -6.32
N LYS A 382 9.50 -25.79 -7.10
CA LYS A 382 9.83 -27.02 -7.84
C LYS A 382 11.06 -27.74 -7.29
N VAL A 383 12.05 -26.99 -6.83
CA VAL A 383 13.31 -27.54 -6.27
C VAL A 383 13.06 -28.10 -4.88
N SER A 384 13.64 -29.25 -4.56
CA SER A 384 13.63 -29.74 -3.19
C SER A 384 14.49 -28.86 -2.30
N SER A 385 13.88 -28.27 -1.29
CA SER A 385 14.61 -27.51 -0.28
C SER A 385 15.47 -28.41 0.60
N LEU A 386 15.17 -29.71 0.74
CA LEU A 386 15.92 -30.58 1.64
C LEU A 386 17.27 -31.00 1.07
N THR A 387 17.33 -31.36 -0.22
CA THR A 387 18.48 -32.06 -0.80
C THR A 387 19.18 -31.30 -1.92
N GLU A 388 18.55 -30.28 -2.50
CA GLU A 388 19.12 -29.50 -3.60
C GLU A 388 19.43 -28.05 -3.19
N ASP A 389 20.28 -27.40 -3.97
CA ASP A 389 20.62 -25.99 -3.86
C ASP A 389 19.89 -25.16 -4.93
N ILE A 390 18.86 -24.43 -4.51
CA ILE A 390 18.10 -23.52 -5.36
C ILE A 390 18.97 -22.43 -6.00
N LYS A 391 20.06 -21.98 -5.38
CA LYS A 391 20.97 -20.97 -5.96
C LYS A 391 21.67 -21.53 -7.19
N ILE A 392 22.13 -22.79 -7.13
CA ILE A 392 22.75 -23.47 -8.27
C ILE A 392 21.71 -23.67 -9.36
N MET A 393 20.52 -24.17 -9.00
CA MET A 393 19.45 -24.39 -9.97
C MET A 393 19.05 -23.11 -10.70
N GLN A 394 18.93 -21.98 -10.00
CA GLN A 394 18.63 -20.69 -10.65
C GLN A 394 19.75 -20.22 -11.59
N LYS A 395 21.02 -20.42 -11.24
CA LYS A 395 22.14 -20.14 -12.15
C LYS A 395 22.07 -20.99 -13.40
N LEU A 396 21.73 -22.27 -13.28
CA LEU A 396 21.63 -23.17 -14.42
C LEU A 396 20.48 -22.82 -15.38
N LEU A 397 19.44 -22.12 -14.90
CA LEU A 397 18.31 -21.68 -15.75
C LEU A 397 18.73 -20.74 -16.88
N GLN A 398 19.81 -19.98 -16.71
CA GLN A 398 20.28 -19.06 -17.74
C GLN A 398 20.78 -19.79 -19.00
N TYR A 399 21.02 -21.11 -18.91
CA TYR A 399 21.52 -21.94 -20.00
C TYR A 399 20.42 -22.75 -20.72
N ASN A 400 19.13 -22.52 -20.43
CA ASN A 400 17.99 -23.22 -21.08
C ASN A 400 18.05 -24.77 -21.03
N LEU A 401 18.68 -25.34 -20.00
CA LEU A 401 18.79 -26.79 -19.81
C LEU A 401 17.47 -27.41 -19.31
N ASP A 402 17.21 -28.68 -19.66
CA ASP A 402 16.16 -29.46 -18.99
C ASP A 402 16.64 -29.91 -17.61
N LEU A 403 16.21 -29.16 -16.60
CA LEU A 403 16.59 -29.42 -15.21
C LEU A 403 15.65 -30.39 -14.49
N THR A 404 14.66 -31.01 -15.17
CA THR A 404 13.59 -31.79 -14.51
C THR A 404 14.10 -32.89 -13.58
N ASN A 405 15.20 -33.53 -13.94
CA ASN A 405 15.83 -34.58 -13.11
C ASN A 405 16.76 -34.01 -12.02
N ALA A 406 17.27 -32.79 -12.19
CA ALA A 406 18.18 -32.12 -11.26
C ALA A 406 17.47 -31.39 -10.09
N LEU A 407 16.14 -31.28 -10.09
CA LEU A 407 15.40 -30.57 -9.03
C LEU A 407 15.27 -31.36 -7.71
N ASN A 408 15.66 -32.64 -7.70
CA ASN A 408 15.54 -33.60 -6.59
C ASN A 408 14.16 -33.72 -5.93
N GLY A 409 13.12 -33.21 -6.58
CA GLY A 409 11.78 -33.24 -6.02
C GLY A 409 10.70 -32.96 -7.03
N LYS A 410 9.47 -33.26 -6.64
CA LYS A 410 8.28 -32.94 -7.42
C LYS A 410 7.09 -32.69 -6.52
N ARG A 411 6.21 -31.81 -6.95
CA ARG A 411 4.89 -31.67 -6.32
C ARG A 411 4.06 -32.92 -6.59
N VAL A 412 3.49 -33.52 -5.55
CA VAL A 412 2.62 -34.72 -5.68
C VAL A 412 1.18 -34.29 -5.88
N LYS A 413 0.68 -33.45 -4.98
CA LYS A 413 -0.63 -32.82 -5.05
C LYS A 413 -0.58 -31.45 -4.38
N ARG A 414 -1.68 -30.70 -4.44
CA ARG A 414 -1.73 -29.40 -3.77
C ARG A 414 -1.46 -29.56 -2.27
N GLY A 415 -0.51 -28.79 -1.76
CA GLY A 415 -0.05 -28.84 -0.37
C GLY A 415 1.06 -29.87 -0.07
N LEU A 416 1.35 -30.83 -0.96
CA LEU A 416 2.36 -31.87 -0.72
C LEU A 416 3.47 -31.86 -1.78
N PHE A 417 4.71 -31.89 -1.32
CA PHE A 417 5.92 -31.99 -2.13
C PHE A 417 6.69 -33.24 -1.74
N LYS A 418 7.16 -34.01 -2.73
CA LYS A 418 7.98 -35.21 -2.52
C LYS A 418 9.41 -34.91 -2.94
N ASP A 419 10.33 -35.03 -1.99
CA ASP A 419 11.75 -35.16 -2.26
C ASP A 419 12.01 -36.57 -2.81
N LYS A 420 12.69 -36.66 -3.97
CA LYS A 420 12.96 -37.92 -4.66
C LYS A 420 14.22 -38.63 -4.13
N VAL A 421 15.16 -37.88 -3.57
CA VAL A 421 16.46 -38.40 -3.09
C VAL A 421 16.27 -39.13 -1.76
N ILE A 422 15.59 -38.50 -0.81
CA ILE A 422 15.31 -39.11 0.51
C ILE A 422 13.90 -39.72 0.60
N ASN A 423 13.15 -39.72 -0.51
CA ASN A 423 11.80 -40.27 -0.62
C ASN A 423 10.80 -39.74 0.44
N LYS A 424 10.93 -38.48 0.86
CA LYS A 424 10.12 -37.87 1.93
C LYS A 424 9.05 -36.92 1.38
N ILE A 425 7.87 -36.91 2.00
CA ILE A 425 6.79 -35.96 1.71
C ILE A 425 6.78 -34.85 2.77
N ILE A 426 6.83 -33.61 2.31
CA ILE A 426 6.79 -32.40 3.12
C ILE A 426 5.69 -31.45 2.62
N ASN A 427 5.41 -30.41 3.39
CA ASN A 427 4.49 -29.36 2.95
C ASN A 427 5.11 -28.58 1.78
N ALA A 428 4.36 -28.47 0.67
CA ALA A 428 4.85 -27.83 -0.55
C ALA A 428 5.09 -26.32 -0.39
N ASP A 429 4.27 -25.63 0.40
CA ASP A 429 4.38 -24.19 0.57
C ASP A 429 5.52 -23.85 1.57
N LEU A 430 5.80 -24.73 2.55
CA LEU A 430 7.00 -24.59 3.39
C LEU A 430 8.30 -24.96 2.65
N ASN A 431 8.25 -25.91 1.72
CA ASN A 431 9.37 -26.14 0.80
C ASN A 431 9.71 -24.85 0.02
N GLY A 432 8.67 -24.17 -0.48
CA GLY A 432 8.80 -22.86 -1.13
C GLY A 432 9.39 -21.80 -0.18
N ALA A 433 8.81 -21.65 1.01
CA ALA A 433 9.27 -20.68 2.02
C ALA A 433 10.74 -20.89 2.41
N ARG A 434 11.16 -22.16 2.58
CA ARG A 434 12.56 -22.49 2.85
C ARG A 434 13.46 -22.14 1.67
N ASN A 435 13.10 -22.49 0.44
CA ASN A 435 13.88 -22.11 -0.75
C ASN A 435 14.01 -20.58 -0.90
N ILE A 436 12.96 -19.82 -0.61
CA ILE A 436 13.01 -18.36 -0.54
C ILE A 436 14.04 -17.93 0.53
N CYS A 437 14.02 -18.54 1.71
CA CYS A 437 15.01 -18.30 2.76
C CYS A 437 16.44 -18.57 2.28
N ILE A 438 16.70 -19.72 1.63
CA ILE A 438 18.02 -20.08 1.10
C ILE A 438 18.52 -19.00 0.14
N LEU A 439 17.68 -18.56 -0.81
CA LEU A 439 18.05 -17.60 -1.85
C LEU A 439 18.56 -16.27 -1.28
N GLY A 440 17.84 -15.71 -0.30
CA GLY A 440 18.20 -14.42 0.29
C GLY A 440 19.16 -14.48 1.46
N SER A 441 19.36 -15.67 2.05
CA SER A 441 20.19 -15.83 3.24
C SER A 441 21.67 -15.56 2.96
N LYS A 442 22.31 -14.81 3.87
CA LYS A 442 23.75 -14.56 3.91
C LYS A 442 24.53 -15.81 4.32
N LYS A 443 23.92 -16.66 5.15
CA LYS A 443 24.50 -17.94 5.58
C LYS A 443 24.13 -19.03 4.58
N ALA A 444 25.09 -19.90 4.27
CA ALA A 444 24.80 -21.16 3.60
C ALA A 444 23.89 -21.99 4.50
N GLN A 445 22.70 -22.34 4.00
CA GLN A 445 21.76 -23.15 4.76
C GLN A 445 22.14 -24.63 4.65
N GLN A 446 21.97 -25.34 5.76
CA GLN A 446 22.33 -26.76 5.84
C GLN A 446 21.43 -27.61 4.94
N LYS A 447 22.01 -28.53 4.16
CA LYS A 447 21.24 -29.57 3.47
C LYS A 447 20.83 -30.66 4.46
N TYR A 448 19.68 -31.29 4.21
CA TYR A 448 19.25 -32.45 4.97
C TYR A 448 20.17 -33.64 4.66
N LYS A 449 20.56 -34.40 5.71
CA LYS A 449 21.30 -35.66 5.60
C LYS A 449 20.55 -36.74 6.37
N ILE A 450 20.29 -37.89 5.75
CA ILE A 450 19.68 -39.05 6.42
C ILE A 450 20.59 -39.48 7.57
N GLY A 451 20.03 -39.67 8.77
CA GLY A 451 20.79 -40.06 9.97
C GLY A 451 21.67 -38.97 10.59
N GLY A 452 21.74 -37.78 9.99
CA GLY A 452 22.55 -36.66 10.48
C GLY A 452 21.81 -35.70 11.42
N GLU A 453 22.54 -34.73 11.93
CA GLU A 453 22.07 -33.72 12.90
C GLU A 453 20.90 -32.87 12.38
N ASN A 454 20.67 -32.83 11.05
CA ASN A 454 19.66 -32.00 10.40
C ASN A 454 18.28 -32.65 10.30
N ARG A 455 18.01 -33.72 11.06
CA ARG A 455 16.70 -34.41 11.09
C ARG A 455 15.54 -33.49 11.47
N TRP A 456 15.81 -32.45 12.25
CA TRP A 456 14.84 -31.43 12.66
C TRP A 456 14.18 -30.69 11.48
N LEU A 457 14.87 -30.56 10.33
CA LEU A 457 14.30 -29.95 9.13
C LEU A 457 13.02 -30.66 8.67
N ASN A 458 12.99 -32.00 8.77
CA ASN A 458 11.79 -32.77 8.42
C ASN A 458 10.63 -32.45 9.34
N LEU A 459 10.87 -32.34 10.66
CA LEU A 459 9.81 -32.02 11.62
C LEU A 459 9.18 -30.67 11.32
N LYS A 460 10.00 -29.66 11.03
CA LYS A 460 9.50 -28.32 10.70
C LYS A 460 8.69 -28.26 9.41
N LEU A 461 9.14 -28.96 8.36
CA LEU A 461 8.47 -28.93 7.06
C LEU A 461 7.26 -29.89 6.99
N CYS A 462 7.16 -30.88 7.87
CA CYS A 462 6.03 -31.79 7.96
C CYS A 462 4.97 -31.33 8.98
N ASN A 463 5.38 -30.73 10.10
CA ASN A 463 4.51 -30.43 11.26
C ASN A 463 4.49 -28.94 11.61
N PRO A 464 4.04 -28.05 10.70
CA PRO A 464 3.91 -26.64 11.02
C PRO A 464 2.76 -26.37 11.99
N ILE A 465 2.92 -25.32 12.80
CA ILE A 465 1.80 -24.77 13.55
C ILE A 465 0.87 -24.06 12.58
N LYS A 466 -0.40 -24.47 12.57
CA LYS A 466 -1.42 -23.89 11.70
C LYS A 466 -2.22 -22.82 12.43
N VAL A 467 -2.09 -21.59 11.96
CA VAL A 467 -2.70 -20.41 12.57
C VAL A 467 -3.93 -19.99 11.78
N GLU A 468 -5.11 -20.21 12.35
CA GLU A 468 -6.40 -19.96 11.70
C GLU A 468 -7.07 -18.66 12.17
N SER A 469 -6.71 -18.18 13.37
CA SER A 469 -7.25 -17.00 14.03
C SER A 469 -6.15 -16.17 14.71
N ASP A 470 -6.50 -14.95 15.14
CA ASP A 470 -5.58 -14.06 15.88
C ASP A 470 -5.24 -14.60 17.28
N VAL A 471 -6.12 -15.42 17.87
CA VAL A 471 -5.91 -16.03 19.20
C VAL A 471 -4.80 -17.08 19.14
N LYS A 472 -4.83 -17.94 18.12
CA LYS A 472 -3.81 -18.97 17.88
C LYS A 472 -2.41 -18.40 17.61
N PHE A 473 -2.30 -17.10 17.31
CA PHE A 473 -1.01 -16.40 17.15
C PHE A 473 -0.36 -16.05 18.49
N VAL A 474 -1.15 -15.91 19.54
CA VAL A 474 -0.65 -15.59 20.89
C VAL A 474 -0.20 -16.87 21.61
N GLU A 475 -0.82 -18.00 21.26
CA GLU A 475 -0.50 -19.34 21.80
C GLU A 475 0.70 -20.01 21.11
N SER A 476 1.07 -19.54 19.91
CA SER A 476 2.28 -19.95 19.16
C SER A 476 3.48 -19.11 19.56
#